data_AF-A0A1H9RQ14-F1
#
_entry.id   AF-A0A1H9RQ14-F1
#
_cell.length_a   1.000
_cell.length_b   1.000
_cell.length_c   1.000
_cell.angle_alpha   90.00
_cell.angle_beta   90.00
_cell.angle_gamma   90.00
#
_symmetry.space_group_name_H-M   'P 1'
#
loop_
_entity.id
_entity.type
_entity.pdbx_description
1 polymer ?
#
loop_
_entity_poly.entity_id
_entity_poly.type
_entity_poly.pdbx_seq_one_letter_code
_entity_poly.pdbx_strand_id
1 'polypeptide(L)'
;MNDDTIQITESSGNVFLDLGFDPAEAEVMKLRAEVMIRTAQQLKAQGWTQAEAARHLRITQPRVSRLIKGKIEDFSLDMLLTLANRAGLHPQLQFSL
;
A
#
# COMPACT_ATOMS: atom_id res chain seq x y z
N MET A 1 42.51 0.22 -1.94
CA MET A 1 41.10 0.48 -2.27
C MET A 1 40.47 -0.89 -2.44
N ASN A 2 39.67 -1.33 -1.47
CA ASN A 2 38.94 -2.58 -1.62
C ASN A 2 37.78 -2.31 -2.57
N ASP A 3 37.78 -3.04 -3.67
CA ASP A 3 36.70 -3.08 -4.65
C ASP A 3 35.61 -4.00 -4.07
N ASP A 4 34.82 -3.45 -3.14
CA ASP A 4 33.59 -4.11 -2.69
C ASP A 4 32.57 -4.01 -3.83
N THR A 5 32.64 -4.97 -4.76
CA THR A 5 31.65 -5.12 -5.83
C THR A 5 30.26 -5.21 -5.22
N ILE A 6 29.44 -4.19 -5.49
CA ILE A 6 28.03 -4.16 -5.08
C ILE A 6 27.30 -5.28 -5.82
N GLN A 7 26.75 -6.23 -5.08
CA GLN A 7 25.87 -7.27 -5.62
C GLN A 7 24.48 -6.67 -5.85
N ILE A 8 24.01 -6.71 -7.10
CA ILE A 8 22.68 -6.22 -7.51
C ILE A 8 21.85 -7.43 -7.94
N THR A 9 20.68 -7.63 -7.32
CA THR A 9 19.74 -8.70 -7.67
C THR A 9 18.52 -8.09 -8.37
N GLU A 10 18.12 -8.65 -9.50
CA GLU A 10 16.89 -8.26 -10.19
C GLU A 10 15.66 -8.68 -9.37
N SER A 11 14.66 -7.79 -9.26
CA SER A 11 13.45 -8.06 -8.48
C SER A 11 12.50 -9.00 -9.22
N SER A 12 11.85 -9.91 -8.50
CA SER A 12 10.76 -10.75 -9.03
C SER A 12 9.48 -9.96 -9.35
N GLY A 13 9.44 -8.66 -9.04
CA GLY A 13 8.21 -7.86 -9.04
C GLY A 13 7.37 -8.05 -7.77
N ASN A 14 7.88 -8.78 -6.78
CA ASN A 14 7.39 -8.81 -5.41
C ASN A 14 8.57 -8.73 -4.43
N VAL A 15 8.84 -7.55 -3.90
CA VAL A 15 9.95 -7.32 -2.97
C VAL A 15 9.86 -8.19 -1.70
N PHE A 16 8.66 -8.60 -1.28
CA PHE A 16 8.50 -9.47 -0.12
C PHE A 16 8.98 -10.90 -0.42
N LEU A 17 8.73 -11.41 -1.63
CA LEU A 17 9.33 -12.67 -2.09
C LEU A 17 10.85 -12.56 -2.14
N ASP A 18 11.36 -11.46 -2.71
CA ASP A 18 12.81 -11.23 -2.85
C ASP A 18 13.53 -11.19 -1.49
N LEU A 19 12.81 -10.79 -0.43
CA LEU A 19 13.30 -10.74 0.95
C LEU A 19 13.09 -12.06 1.73
N GLY A 20 12.54 -13.10 1.10
CA GLY A 20 12.40 -14.43 1.69
C GLY A 20 11.16 -14.63 2.56
N PHE A 21 10.11 -13.80 2.40
CA PHE A 21 8.82 -14.04 3.04
C PHE A 21 8.14 -15.27 2.46
N ASP A 22 7.21 -15.85 3.24
CA ASP A 22 6.36 -16.93 2.74
C ASP A 22 5.61 -16.48 1.46
N PRO A 23 5.52 -17.30 0.41
CA PRO A 23 4.91 -16.87 -0.84
C PRO A 23 3.48 -16.38 -0.73
N ALA A 24 2.64 -17.00 0.11
CA ALA A 24 1.27 -16.57 0.29
C ALA A 24 1.20 -15.25 1.06
N GLU A 25 2.03 -15.09 2.09
CA GLU A 25 2.14 -13.83 2.83
C GLU A 25 2.64 -12.69 1.93
N ALA A 26 3.67 -12.95 1.13
CA ALA A 26 4.27 -11.97 0.24
C ALA A 26 3.27 -11.40 -0.78
N GLU A 27 2.38 -12.23 -1.33
CA GLU A 27 1.31 -11.78 -2.22
C GLU A 27 0.30 -10.88 -1.49
N VAL A 28 -0.09 -11.24 -0.27
CA VAL A 28 -0.97 -10.40 0.55
C VAL A 28 -0.31 -9.05 0.89
N MET A 29 0.99 -9.06 1.21
CA MET A 29 1.74 -7.84 1.50
C MET A 29 1.86 -6.94 0.26
N LYS A 30 2.14 -7.52 -0.91
CA LYS A 30 2.17 -6.81 -2.20
C LYS A 30 0.83 -6.14 -2.49
N LEU A 31 -0.28 -6.87 -2.35
CA LEU A 31 -1.63 -6.33 -2.55
C LEU A 31 -1.94 -5.19 -1.57
N ARG A 32 -1.62 -5.35 -0.29
CA ARG A 32 -1.78 -4.29 0.72
C ARG A 32 -0.98 -3.04 0.34
N ALA A 33 0.27 -3.21 -0.08
CA ALA A 33 1.13 -2.10 -0.48
C ALA A 33 0.55 -1.36 -1.68
N GLU A 34 0.13 -2.10 -2.71
CA GLU A 34 -0.47 -1.54 -3.93
C GLU A 34 -1.71 -0.70 -3.62
N VAL A 35 -2.65 -1.25 -2.85
CA VAL A 35 -3.89 -0.53 -2.50
C VAL A 35 -3.59 0.68 -1.63
N MET A 36 -2.69 0.58 -0.66
CA MET A 36 -2.29 1.70 0.19
C MET A 36 -1.66 2.83 -0.63
N ILE A 37 -0.72 2.53 -1.51
CA ILE A 37 -0.02 3.51 -2.35
C ILE A 37 -1.03 4.23 -3.25
N ARG A 38 -1.88 3.49 -3.98
CA ARG A 38 -2.89 4.10 -4.86
C ARG A 38 -3.90 4.94 -4.09
N THR A 39 -4.32 4.49 -2.91
CA THR A 39 -5.23 5.27 -2.07
C THR A 39 -4.56 6.56 -1.60
N ALA A 40 -3.31 6.51 -1.12
CA ALA A 40 -2.59 7.71 -0.71
C ALA A 40 -2.37 8.70 -1.86
N GLN A 41 -2.07 8.21 -3.06
CA GLN A 41 -1.97 9.02 -4.28
C GLN A 41 -3.29 9.68 -4.63
N GLN A 42 -4.40 8.94 -4.56
CA GLN A 42 -5.74 9.47 -4.81
C GLN A 42 -6.10 10.59 -3.84
N LEU A 43 -5.85 10.41 -2.53
CA LEU A 43 -6.11 11.45 -1.54
C LEU A 43 -5.28 12.72 -1.80
N LYS A 44 -4.04 12.56 -2.27
CA LYS A 44 -3.18 13.68 -2.68
C LYS A 44 -3.72 14.38 -3.93
N ALA A 45 -4.19 13.62 -4.92
CA ALA A 45 -4.76 14.17 -6.15
C ALA A 45 -6.07 14.96 -5.92
N GLN A 46 -6.87 14.56 -4.92
CA GLN A 46 -8.06 15.29 -4.50
C GLN A 46 -7.75 16.63 -3.80
N GLY A 47 -6.50 16.86 -3.39
CA GLY A 47 -6.10 18.10 -2.70
C GLY A 47 -6.62 18.23 -1.27
N TRP A 48 -7.12 17.14 -0.67
CA TRP A 48 -7.67 17.16 0.68
C TRP A 48 -6.60 17.34 1.75
N THR A 49 -6.91 18.13 2.76
CA THR A 49 -6.25 18.07 4.06
C THR A 49 -6.51 16.71 4.73
N GLN A 50 -5.67 16.34 5.71
CA GLN A 50 -5.90 15.09 6.45
C GLN A 50 -7.25 15.08 7.19
N ALA A 51 -7.76 16.24 7.59
CA ALA A 51 -9.07 16.36 8.25
C ALA A 51 -10.25 16.20 7.28
N GLU A 52 -10.12 16.69 6.04
CA GLU A 52 -11.09 16.41 4.97
C GLU A 52 -11.09 14.94 4.60
N ALA A 53 -9.91 14.36 4.35
CA ALA A 53 -9.78 12.94 4.06
C ALA A 53 -10.37 12.08 5.18
N ALA A 54 -10.20 12.45 6.45
CA ALA A 54 -10.79 11.74 7.59
C ALA A 54 -12.33 11.67 7.49
N ARG A 55 -12.97 12.79 7.12
CA ARG A 55 -14.43 12.85 6.93
C ARG A 55 -14.90 11.99 5.75
N HIS A 56 -14.24 12.09 4.60
CA HIS A 56 -14.60 11.32 3.40
C HIS A 56 -14.37 9.81 3.58
N LEU A 57 -13.24 9.43 4.19
CA LEU A 57 -12.88 8.05 4.45
C LEU A 57 -13.59 7.44 5.67
N ARG A 58 -14.26 8.28 6.48
CA ARG A 58 -14.94 7.90 7.73
C ARG A 58 -13.98 7.20 8.71
N ILE A 59 -12.81 7.79 8.90
CA ILE A 59 -11.79 7.36 9.87
C ILE A 59 -11.23 8.58 10.60
N THR A 60 -10.48 8.36 11.67
CA THR A 60 -9.87 9.46 12.42
C THR A 60 -8.70 10.08 11.63
N GLN A 61 -8.43 11.37 11.87
CA GLN A 61 -7.29 12.06 11.25
C GLN A 61 -5.92 11.39 11.55
N PRO A 62 -5.62 10.92 12.78
CA PRO A 62 -4.40 10.16 13.04
C PRO A 62 -4.28 8.91 12.15
N ARG A 63 -5.42 8.25 11.87
CA ARG A 63 -5.47 7.06 11.02
C ARG A 63 -5.23 7.40 9.54
N VAL A 64 -5.73 8.53 9.06
CA VAL A 64 -5.34 9.10 7.76
C VAL A 64 -3.83 9.36 7.71
N SER A 65 -3.26 9.94 8.78
CA SER A 65 -1.82 10.20 8.85
C SER A 65 -1.00 8.91 8.74
N ARG A 66 -1.40 7.83 9.43
CA ARG A 66 -0.76 6.51 9.35
C ARG A 66 -0.85 5.93 7.92
N LEU A 67 -2.02 6.05 7.27
CA LEU A 67 -2.22 5.65 5.87
C LEU A 67 -1.26 6.38 4.91
N ILE A 68 -1.21 7.70 4.98
CA ILE A 68 -0.35 8.54 4.12
C ILE A 68 1.14 8.28 4.39
N LYS A 69 1.51 7.95 5.64
CA LYS A 69 2.88 7.61 6.04
C LYS A 69 3.27 6.17 5.70
N GLY A 70 2.43 5.40 5.01
CA GLY A 70 2.77 4.04 4.57
C GLY A 70 2.87 3.03 5.72
N LYS A 71 2.14 3.25 6.83
CA LYS A 71 2.14 2.36 8.00
C LYS A 71 1.30 1.11 7.75
N ILE A 72 1.74 0.32 6.78
CA ILE A 72 1.04 -0.83 6.22
C ILE A 72 0.60 -1.84 7.28
N GLU A 73 1.40 -2.03 8.33
CA GLU A 73 1.16 -2.95 9.44
C GLU A 73 -0.17 -2.69 10.16
N ASP A 74 -0.67 -1.44 10.16
CA ASP A 74 -1.91 -1.06 10.83
C ASP A 74 -3.19 -1.37 10.03
N PHE A 75 -3.06 -1.76 8.76
CA PHE A 75 -4.19 -1.87 7.84
C PHE A 75 -4.26 -3.27 7.23
N SER A 76 -5.37 -3.97 7.50
CA SER A 76 -5.71 -5.18 6.77
C SER A 76 -6.04 -4.87 5.30
N LEU A 77 -5.95 -5.88 4.42
CA LEU A 77 -6.30 -5.72 3.01
C LEU A 77 -7.76 -5.28 2.83
N ASP A 78 -8.70 -5.92 3.51
CA ASP A 78 -10.13 -5.58 3.48
C ASP A 78 -10.39 -4.11 3.85
N MET A 79 -9.71 -3.64 4.91
CA MET A 79 -9.80 -2.25 5.31
C MET A 79 -9.24 -1.30 4.24
N LEU A 80 -8.12 -1.63 3.61
CA LEU A 80 -7.54 -0.83 2.54
C LEU A 80 -8.47 -0.75 1.33
N LEU A 81 -9.09 -1.87 0.94
CA LEU A 81 -10.07 -1.90 -0.15
C LEU A 81 -11.30 -1.03 0.18
N THR A 82 -11.78 -1.08 1.42
CA THR A 82 -12.86 -0.23 1.91
C THR A 82 -12.50 1.26 1.83
N LEU A 83 -11.28 1.62 2.25
CA LEU A 83 -10.81 3.02 2.21
C LEU A 83 -10.58 3.49 0.78
N ALA A 84 -10.01 2.66 -0.09
CA ALA A 84 -9.86 2.93 -1.52
C ALA A 84 -11.22 3.25 -2.16
N ASN A 85 -12.25 2.45 -1.86
CA ASN A 85 -13.60 2.68 -2.37
C ASN A 85 -14.18 4.03 -1.89
N ARG A 86 -13.96 4.39 -0.63
CA ARG A 86 -14.37 5.70 -0.09
C ARG A 86 -13.57 6.87 -0.68
N ALA A 87 -12.35 6.63 -1.15
CA ALA A 87 -11.54 7.62 -1.87
C ALA A 87 -11.95 7.77 -3.34
N GLY A 88 -12.96 7.04 -3.81
CA GLY A 88 -13.43 7.05 -5.19
C GLY A 88 -12.63 6.16 -6.14
N LEU A 89 -11.85 5.21 -5.60
CA LEU A 89 -11.22 4.16 -6.40
C LEU A 89 -12.15 2.93 -6.47
N HIS A 90 -12.02 2.12 -7.51
CA HIS A 90 -12.74 0.85 -7.61
C HIS A 90 -11.76 -0.30 -7.88
N PRO A 91 -11.08 -0.82 -6.83
CA PRO A 91 -10.15 -1.93 -6.99
C PRO A 91 -10.87 -3.16 -7.55
N GLN A 92 -10.21 -3.86 -8.48
CA GLN A 92 -10.69 -5.12 -9.04
C GLN A 92 -9.64 -6.20 -8.79
N LEU A 93 -10.10 -7.40 -8.43
CA LEU A 93 -9.26 -8.59 -8.35
C LEU A 93 -9.39 -9.36 -9.65
N GLN A 94 -8.26 -9.63 -10.27
CA GLN A 94 -8.17 -10.50 -11.44
C GLN A 94 -7.35 -11.72 -11.06
N PHE A 95 -7.91 -12.90 -11.30
CA PHE A 95 -7.20 -14.16 -11.17
C PHE A 95 -6.64 -14.53 -12.53
N SER A 96 -5.35 -14.83 -12.59
CA SER A 96 -4.70 -15.43 -13.75
C SER A 96 -4.59 -16.93 -13.53
N LEU A 97 -4.92 -17.71 -14.55
CA LEU A 97 -4.76 -19.17 -14.62
C LEU A 97 -3.40 -19.54 -15.22
#